data_AF-A0A1V4MZN4-F1
#
_entry.id   AF-A0A1V4MZN4-F1
#
_cell.length_a   1.000
_cell.length_b   1.000
_cell.length_c   1.000
_cell.angle_alpha   90.00
_cell.angle_beta   90.00
_cell.angle_gamma   90.00
#
_symmetry.space_group_name_H-M   'P 1'
#
loop_
_entity.id
_entity.type
_entity.pdbx_description
1 polymer ?
#
loop_
_entity_poly.entity_id
_entity_poly.type
_entity_poly.pdbx_seq_one_letter_code
_entity_poly.pdbx_strand_id
1 'polypeptide(L)'
;MLFRTLAILVLIGLLWALGIIDPGGLPWDSQEFRVSGATVLIYLVWSAVETVYRRGRTGLPYAVFYSVLLVTALDSFLLELTTWSSPWSLRWAGLLIFAAGSGLRIRAFRLGSAGLLRAGRYLQLAGLPSALGSVAGLVLAAVAGIPGSVHEEPGQQEDAELDEGAS
;
A
#
# COMPACT_ATOMS: atom_id res chain seq x y z
N MET A 1 0.94 14.12 2.34
CA MET A 1 1.01 12.91 1.49
C MET A 1 0.94 13.24 0.00
N LEU A 2 0.05 14.14 -0.45
CA LEU A 2 0.04 14.66 -1.83
C LEU A 2 1.43 15.15 -2.28
N PHE A 3 2.15 15.86 -1.40
CA PHE A 3 3.54 16.25 -1.62
C PHE A 3 4.52 15.07 -1.76
N ARG A 4 4.29 13.94 -1.07
CA ARG A 4 5.15 12.74 -1.18
C ARG A 4 4.87 11.97 -2.47
N THR A 5 3.59 11.79 -2.82
CA THR A 5 3.19 11.19 -4.11
C THR A 5 3.68 12.06 -5.27
N LEU A 6 3.53 13.38 -5.16
CA LEU A 6 4.07 14.35 -6.10
C LEU A 6 5.60 14.30 -6.14
N ALA A 7 6.29 14.21 -4.99
CA ALA A 7 7.74 14.09 -4.95
C ALA A 7 8.24 12.81 -5.63
N ILE A 8 7.54 11.68 -5.45
CA ILE A 8 7.86 10.43 -6.15
C ILE A 8 7.65 10.57 -7.65
N LEU A 9 6.51 11.14 -8.09
CA LEU A 9 6.24 11.38 -9.51
C LEU A 9 7.24 12.36 -10.13
N VAL A 10 7.59 13.42 -9.42
CA VAL A 10 8.60 14.40 -9.82
C VAL A 10 9.97 13.74 -9.89
N LEU A 11 10.35 12.91 -8.92
CA LEU A 11 11.61 12.17 -8.93
C LEU A 11 11.67 11.22 -10.14
N ILE A 12 10.61 10.45 -10.40
CA ILE A 12 10.52 9.58 -11.59
C ILE A 12 10.65 10.43 -12.87
N GLY A 13 9.96 11.56 -12.95
CA GLY A 13 10.05 12.48 -14.07
C GLY A 13 11.45 13.09 -14.25
N LEU A 14 12.15 13.40 -13.16
CA LEU A 14 13.53 13.90 -13.17
C LEU A 14 14.51 12.83 -13.62
N LEU A 15 14.38 11.60 -13.10
CA LEU A 15 15.21 10.46 -13.51
C LEU A 15 14.99 10.14 -15.00
N TRP A 16 13.76 10.29 -15.49
CA TRP A 16 13.45 10.18 -16.90
C TRP A 16 14.09 11.31 -17.74
N ALA A 17 13.91 12.57 -17.32
CA ALA A 17 14.47 13.73 -18.03
C ALA A 17 16.01 13.72 -18.07
N LEU A 18 16.65 13.16 -17.04
CA LEU A 18 18.11 12.96 -16.98
C LEU A 18 18.59 11.75 -17.81
N GLY A 19 17.67 11.00 -18.45
CA GLY A 19 18.01 9.81 -19.23
C GLY A 19 18.49 8.62 -18.39
N ILE A 20 18.29 8.66 -17.07
CA ILE A 20 18.66 7.57 -16.16
C ILE A 20 17.66 6.41 -16.28
N ILE A 21 16.38 6.74 -16.47
CA ILE A 21 15.32 5.78 -16.78
C ILE A 21 14.92 5.97 -18.23
N ASP A 22 15.07 4.94 -19.06
CA ASP A 22 14.48 4.89 -20.39
C ASP A 22 13.14 4.14 -20.34
N PRO A 23 11.98 4.81 -20.49
CA PRO A 23 10.69 4.15 -20.47
C PRO A 23 10.51 3.21 -21.67
N GLY A 24 11.20 3.47 -22.79
CA GLY A 24 11.18 2.60 -23.96
C GLY A 24 11.91 1.28 -23.72
N GLY A 25 12.92 1.29 -22.86
CA GLY A 25 13.70 0.11 -22.46
C GLY A 25 13.07 -0.71 -21.32
N LEU A 26 11.94 -0.26 -20.75
CA LEU A 26 11.26 -1.02 -19.71
C LEU A 26 10.68 -2.31 -20.29
N PRO A 27 10.70 -3.43 -19.55
CA PRO A 27 10.24 -4.73 -20.03
C PRO A 27 8.70 -4.79 -20.03
N TRP A 28 8.05 -3.96 -20.83
CA TRP A 28 6.60 -3.88 -20.94
C TRP A 28 5.95 -5.19 -21.38
N ASP A 29 6.70 -6.08 -22.01
CA ASP A 29 6.24 -7.42 -22.41
C ASP A 29 6.33 -8.46 -21.29
N SER A 30 7.09 -8.16 -20.22
CA SER A 30 7.16 -9.03 -19.05
C SER A 30 5.86 -8.98 -18.25
N GLN A 31 5.25 -10.15 -18.06
CA GLN A 31 4.10 -10.31 -17.18
C GLN A 31 4.41 -9.86 -15.75
N GLU A 32 5.63 -10.08 -15.28
CA GLU A 32 6.06 -9.70 -13.94
C GLU A 32 6.07 -8.18 -13.76
N PHE A 33 6.64 -7.49 -14.75
CA PHE A 33 6.67 -6.03 -14.77
C PHE A 33 5.26 -5.44 -14.80
N ARG A 34 4.36 -6.02 -15.61
CA ARG A 34 2.95 -5.59 -15.68
C ARG A 34 2.22 -5.73 -14.35
N VAL A 35 2.36 -6.86 -13.65
CA VAL A 35 1.68 -7.08 -12.37
C VAL A 35 2.25 -6.19 -11.27
N SER A 36 3.57 -6.11 -11.15
CA SER A 36 4.21 -5.24 -10.17
C SER A 36 3.88 -3.77 -10.41
N GLY A 37 3.96 -3.31 -11.66
CA GLY A 37 3.57 -1.96 -12.06
C GLY A 37 2.11 -1.65 -11.76
N ALA A 38 1.19 -2.57 -12.09
CA ALA A 38 -0.24 -2.42 -11.78
C ALA A 38 -0.49 -2.36 -10.26
N THR A 39 0.19 -3.20 -9.48
CA THR A 39 0.11 -3.21 -8.01
C THR A 39 0.51 -1.85 -7.43
N VAL A 40 1.66 -1.32 -7.88
CA VAL A 40 2.16 0.00 -7.46
C VAL A 40 1.19 1.11 -7.86
N LEU A 41 0.63 1.08 -9.08
CA LEU A 41 -0.35 2.07 -9.51
C LEU A 41 -1.62 2.05 -8.66
N ILE A 42 -2.21 0.87 -8.41
CA ILE A 42 -3.40 0.74 -7.54
C ILE A 42 -3.09 1.27 -6.14
N TYR A 43 -1.91 0.94 -5.62
CA TYR A 43 -1.48 1.42 -4.32
C TYR A 43 -1.36 2.95 -4.26
N LEU A 44 -0.74 3.58 -5.25
CA LEU A 44 -0.61 5.04 -5.32
C LEU A 44 -1.98 5.73 -5.42
N VAL A 45 -2.88 5.19 -6.26
CA VAL A 45 -4.25 5.71 -6.39
C VAL A 45 -5.00 5.58 -5.07
N TRP A 46 -4.96 4.40 -4.45
CA TRP A 46 -5.61 4.18 -3.16
C TRP A 46 -5.03 5.10 -2.07
N SER A 47 -3.72 5.26 -2.00
CA SER A 47 -3.04 6.15 -1.05
C SER A 47 -3.46 7.62 -1.22
N ALA A 48 -3.60 8.07 -2.48
CA ALA A 48 -4.08 9.41 -2.79
C ALA A 48 -5.53 9.59 -2.33
N VAL A 49 -6.42 8.63 -2.62
CA VAL A 49 -7.83 8.64 -2.21
C VAL A 49 -7.97 8.63 -0.69
N GLU A 50 -7.24 7.76 0.00
CA GLU A 50 -7.27 7.65 1.45
C GLU A 50 -6.83 8.96 2.14
N THR A 51 -5.85 9.65 1.56
CA THR A 51 -5.39 10.96 2.06
C THR A 51 -6.53 11.99 2.07
N VAL A 52 -7.36 12.01 1.03
CA VAL A 52 -8.52 12.92 0.92
C VAL A 52 -9.53 12.63 2.02
N TYR A 53 -9.82 11.35 2.28
CA TYR A 53 -10.79 10.95 3.30
C TYR A 53 -10.31 11.20 4.74
N ARG A 54 -9.01 11.16 5.02
CA ARG A 54 -8.47 11.25 6.39
C ARG A 54 -8.05 12.65 6.87
N ARG A 55 -8.27 13.72 6.09
CA ARG A 55 -7.98 15.12 6.50
C ARG A 55 -6.63 15.33 7.26
N GLY A 56 -5.57 14.61 6.87
CA GLY A 56 -4.19 14.96 7.24
C GLY A 56 -3.57 14.37 8.52
N ARG A 57 -4.29 13.64 9.41
CA ARG A 57 -3.63 13.00 10.58
C ARG A 57 -2.94 11.68 10.18
N THR A 58 -1.61 11.71 10.19
CA THR A 58 -0.76 10.57 9.80
C THR A 58 -0.29 9.83 11.04
N GLY A 59 -0.92 8.70 11.37
CA GLY A 59 -0.48 7.86 12.48
C GLY A 59 0.82 7.09 12.17
N LEU A 60 1.64 6.83 13.18
CA LEU A 60 2.85 5.99 13.12
C LEU A 60 2.68 4.61 12.46
N PRO A 61 1.60 3.84 12.70
CA PRO A 61 1.41 2.53 12.07
C PRO A 61 1.31 2.61 10.55
N TYR A 62 0.84 3.76 10.04
CA TYR A 62 0.75 4.02 8.61
C TYR A 62 2.10 4.30 7.98
N ALA A 63 2.96 5.09 8.63
CA ALA A 63 4.31 5.33 8.13
C ALA A 63 5.08 4.02 7.97
N VAL A 64 4.93 3.09 8.93
CA VAL A 64 5.53 1.75 8.86
C VAL A 64 4.99 0.97 7.67
N PHE A 65 3.67 0.97 7.43
CA PHE A 65 3.06 0.31 6.28
C PHE A 65 3.55 0.88 4.94
N TYR A 66 3.61 2.21 4.81
CA TYR A 66 4.16 2.89 3.62
C TYR A 66 5.65 2.58 3.40
N SER A 67 6.44 2.53 4.46
CA SER A 67 7.86 2.18 4.39
C SER A 67 8.06 0.71 4.00
N VAL A 68 7.29 -0.21 4.56
CA VAL A 68 7.33 -1.64 4.19
C VAL A 68 6.98 -1.80 2.72
N LEU A 69 5.97 -1.09 2.22
CA LEU A 69 5.58 -1.12 0.81
C LEU A 69 6.66 -0.61 -0.12
N LEU A 70 7.27 0.51 0.23
CA LEU A 70 8.37 1.09 -0.53
C LEU A 70 9.58 0.16 -0.54
N VAL A 71 9.97 -0.39 0.62
CA VAL A 71 11.10 -1.32 0.75
C VAL A 71 10.83 -2.62 0.00
N THR A 72 9.61 -3.15 0.04
CA THR A 72 9.24 -4.37 -0.69
C THR A 72 9.24 -4.14 -2.20
N ALA A 73 8.76 -2.98 -2.65
CA ALA A 73 8.85 -2.59 -4.05
C ALA A 73 10.31 -2.41 -4.50
N LEU A 74 11.15 -1.80 -3.65
CA LEU A 74 12.58 -1.64 -3.92
C LEU A 74 13.29 -3.00 -3.98
N ASP A 75 13.05 -3.88 -3.02
CA ASP A 75 13.68 -5.22 -2.96
C ASP A 75 13.28 -6.06 -4.19
N SER A 76 12.00 -6.03 -4.53
CA SER A 76 11.49 -6.77 -5.69
C SER A 76 11.95 -6.22 -7.04
N PHE A 77 12.35 -4.95 -7.13
CA PHE A 77 12.84 -4.32 -8.36
C PHE A 77 14.38 -4.27 -8.48
N LEU A 78 15.09 -4.05 -7.37
CA LEU A 78 16.53 -3.79 -7.37
C LEU A 78 17.36 -5.01 -6.99
N LEU A 79 16.82 -5.86 -6.12
CA LEU A 79 17.63 -6.87 -5.46
C LEU A 79 17.29 -8.29 -5.93
N GLU A 80 16.05 -8.56 -6.37
CA GLU A 80 15.57 -9.92 -6.68
C GLU A 80 15.90 -10.96 -5.57
N LEU A 81 16.29 -10.50 -4.37
CA LEU A 81 16.88 -11.35 -3.33
C LEU A 81 15.83 -12.25 -2.68
N THR A 82 14.56 -11.85 -2.70
CA THR A 82 13.45 -12.57 -2.05
C THR A 82 12.28 -12.85 -2.99
N THR A 83 12.51 -12.79 -4.31
CA THR A 83 11.50 -13.17 -5.29
C THR A 83 11.38 -14.69 -5.33
N TRP A 84 10.21 -15.20 -4.99
CA TRP A 84 9.88 -16.58 -5.31
C TRP A 84 9.27 -16.62 -6.72
N SER A 85 9.68 -17.61 -7.52
CA SER A 85 8.96 -18.09 -8.72
C SER A 85 7.53 -18.52 -8.35
N SER A 86 6.68 -17.53 -8.07
CA SER A 86 5.26 -17.71 -7.84
C SER A 86 4.56 -17.85 -9.20
N PRO A 87 3.63 -18.81 -9.35
CA PRO A 87 2.87 -18.94 -10.59
C PRO A 87 2.13 -17.63 -10.88
N TRP A 88 2.18 -17.21 -12.15
CA TRP A 88 1.64 -15.92 -12.61
C TRP A 88 0.18 -15.71 -12.17
N SER A 89 -0.63 -16.77 -12.15
CA SER A 89 -2.03 -16.73 -11.71
C SER A 89 -2.18 -16.30 -10.25
N LEU A 90 -1.27 -16.70 -9.37
CA LEU A 90 -1.29 -16.33 -7.95
C LEU A 90 -0.94 -14.85 -7.75
N ARG A 91 -0.04 -14.31 -8.58
CA ARG A 91 0.29 -12.87 -8.57
C ARG A 91 -0.92 -12.02 -8.98
N TRP A 92 -1.63 -12.41 -10.04
CA TRP A 92 -2.87 -11.73 -10.44
C TRP A 92 -3.98 -11.85 -9.39
N ALA A 93 -4.13 -13.03 -8.76
CA ALA A 93 -5.05 -13.19 -7.64
C ALA A 93 -4.70 -12.25 -6.48
N GLY A 94 -3.41 -12.14 -6.13
CA GLY A 94 -2.91 -11.19 -5.15
C GLY A 94 -3.27 -9.74 -5.48
N LEU A 95 -3.09 -9.33 -6.73
CA LEU A 95 -3.46 -8.00 -7.22
C LEU A 95 -4.97 -7.73 -7.06
N LEU A 96 -5.82 -8.68 -7.45
CA LEU A 96 -7.27 -8.56 -7.31
C LEU A 96 -7.71 -8.50 -5.84
N ILE A 97 -7.10 -9.31 -4.97
CA ILE A 97 -7.34 -9.28 -3.52
C ILE A 97 -6.93 -7.93 -2.94
N PHE A 98 -5.77 -7.40 -3.33
CA PHE A 98 -5.29 -6.09 -2.91
C PHE A 98 -6.22 -4.96 -3.36
N ALA A 99 -6.65 -4.99 -4.62
CA ALA A 99 -7.60 -4.03 -5.18
C ALA A 99 -8.96 -4.09 -4.45
N ALA A 100 -9.47 -5.29 -4.20
CA ALA A 100 -10.71 -5.51 -3.46
C ALA A 100 -10.60 -4.97 -2.02
N GLY A 101 -9.49 -5.25 -1.32
CA GLY A 101 -9.22 -4.70 0.00
C GLY A 101 -9.20 -3.17 0.02
N SER A 102 -8.53 -2.57 -0.98
CA SER A 102 -8.47 -1.12 -1.15
C SER A 102 -9.86 -0.50 -1.38
N GLY A 103 -10.68 -1.11 -2.24
CA GLY A 103 -12.07 -0.70 -2.45
C GLY A 103 -12.93 -0.86 -1.21
N LEU A 104 -12.76 -1.97 -0.47
CA LEU A 104 -13.51 -2.23 0.76
C LEU A 104 -13.21 -1.15 1.82
N ARG A 105 -11.95 -0.72 1.95
CA ARG A 105 -11.60 0.37 2.88
C ARG A 105 -12.21 1.70 2.48
N ILE A 106 -12.21 2.05 1.18
CA ILE A 106 -12.88 3.26 0.69
C ILE A 106 -14.37 3.22 1.04
N ARG A 107 -15.02 2.08 0.82
CA ARG A 107 -16.43 1.88 1.20
C ARG A 107 -16.62 1.95 2.72
N ALA A 108 -15.70 1.38 3.49
CA ALA A 108 -15.74 1.39 4.95
C ALA A 108 -15.66 2.81 5.52
N PHE A 109 -14.82 3.68 4.95
CA PHE A 109 -14.77 5.10 5.33
C PHE A 109 -16.09 5.82 5.08
N ARG A 110 -16.78 5.50 3.98
CA ARG A 110 -18.11 6.08 3.69
C ARG A 110 -19.20 5.59 4.65
N LEU A 111 -19.07 4.36 5.15
CA LEU A 111 -20.06 3.72 6.02
C LEU A 111 -19.72 3.81 7.52
N GLY A 112 -18.55 4.35 7.88
CA GLY A 112 -18.08 4.39 9.28
C GLY A 112 -17.87 3.01 9.93
N SER A 113 -17.67 1.95 9.15
CA SER A 113 -17.64 0.58 9.69
C SER A 113 -16.22 0.08 10.03
N ALA A 114 -15.96 -0.18 11.32
CA ALA A 114 -14.70 -0.74 11.82
C ALA A 114 -14.38 -2.10 11.19
N GLY A 115 -15.39 -2.98 11.11
CA GLY A 115 -15.23 -4.34 10.59
C GLY A 115 -14.78 -4.34 9.13
N LEU A 116 -15.37 -3.46 8.31
CA LEU A 116 -14.99 -3.32 6.90
C LEU A 116 -13.58 -2.72 6.73
N LEU A 117 -13.15 -1.81 7.63
CA LEU A 117 -11.78 -1.29 7.63
C LEU A 117 -10.76 -2.40 7.92
N ARG A 118 -11.02 -3.22 8.94
CA ARG A 118 -10.15 -4.36 9.32
C ARG A 118 -10.10 -5.41 8.22
N ALA A 119 -11.25 -5.82 7.68
CA ALA A 119 -11.32 -6.76 6.57
C ALA A 119 -10.55 -6.24 5.34
N GLY A 120 -10.72 -4.96 5.01
CA GLY A 120 -10.01 -4.34 3.90
C GLY A 120 -8.49 -4.32 4.11
N ARG A 121 -8.03 -4.06 5.34
CA ARG A 121 -6.61 -4.14 5.70
C ARG A 121 -6.06 -5.56 5.57
N TYR A 122 -6.77 -6.58 6.03
CA TYR A 122 -6.32 -7.98 5.88
C TYR A 122 -6.19 -8.39 4.41
N LEU A 123 -7.17 -8.02 3.59
CA LEU A 123 -7.09 -8.23 2.14
C LEU A 123 -5.90 -7.48 1.53
N GLN A 124 -5.62 -6.24 1.95
CA GLN A 124 -4.45 -5.52 1.46
C GLN A 124 -3.13 -6.18 1.86
N LEU A 125 -3.02 -6.61 3.12
CA LEU A 125 -1.83 -7.26 3.67
C LEU A 125 -1.56 -8.64 3.05
N ALA A 126 -2.60 -9.40 2.72
CA ALA A 126 -2.44 -10.68 2.04
C ALA A 126 -2.21 -10.51 0.53
N GLY A 127 -2.97 -9.61 -0.10
CA GLY A 127 -2.96 -9.42 -1.55
C GLY A 127 -1.66 -8.82 -2.06
N LEU A 128 -1.12 -7.81 -1.38
CA LEU A 128 0.03 -7.08 -1.89
C LEU A 128 1.33 -7.91 -1.96
N PRO A 129 1.77 -8.62 -0.90
CA PRO A 129 2.94 -9.48 -0.99
C PRO A 129 2.75 -10.61 -2.01
N SER A 130 1.53 -11.13 -2.13
CA SER A 130 1.17 -12.15 -3.12
C SER A 130 1.30 -11.61 -4.56
N ALA A 131 0.87 -10.36 -4.79
CA ALA A 131 0.98 -9.70 -6.08
C ALA A 131 2.43 -9.44 -6.49
N LEU A 132 3.26 -8.99 -5.54
CA LEU A 132 4.69 -8.75 -5.74
C LEU A 132 5.51 -10.04 -5.75
N GLY A 133 4.98 -11.15 -5.24
CA GLY A 133 5.71 -12.40 -5.07
C GLY A 133 6.88 -12.28 -4.09
N SER A 134 6.72 -11.48 -3.03
CA SER A 134 7.77 -11.24 -2.02
C SER A 134 7.46 -11.98 -0.72
N VAL A 135 8.34 -12.91 -0.34
CA VAL A 135 8.24 -13.64 0.94
C VAL A 135 8.48 -12.69 2.11
N ALA A 136 9.44 -11.78 1.98
CA ALA A 136 9.71 -10.75 3.00
C ALA A 136 8.49 -9.87 3.23
N GLY A 137 7.82 -9.44 2.14
CA GLY A 137 6.57 -8.70 2.23
C GLY A 137 5.47 -9.45 2.99
N LEU A 138 5.39 -10.77 2.80
CA LEU A 138 4.37 -11.61 3.43
C LEU A 138 4.64 -11.82 4.92
N VAL A 139 5.91 -12.03 5.29
CA VAL A 139 6.35 -12.11 6.70
C VAL A 139 6.13 -10.77 7.40
N LEU A 140 6.52 -9.65 6.78
CA LEU A 140 6.29 -8.32 7.32
C LEU A 140 4.80 -8.02 7.47
N ALA A 141 3.98 -8.39 6.48
CA ALA A 141 2.54 -8.22 6.55
C ALA A 141 1.91 -9.02 7.70
N ALA A 142 2.39 -10.24 7.96
CA ALA A 142 1.95 -11.05 9.09
C ALA A 142 2.33 -10.40 10.43
N VAL A 143 3.58 -9.97 10.57
CA VAL A 143 4.09 -9.38 11.81
C VAL A 143 3.46 -8.02 12.10
N ALA A 144 3.31 -7.16 11.10
CA ALA A 144 2.74 -5.82 11.26
C ALA A 144 1.19 -5.81 11.28
N GLY A 145 0.57 -6.78 10.62
CA GLY A 145 -0.88 -6.89 10.50
C GLY A 145 -1.59 -7.24 11.79
N ILE A 146 -0.98 -8.11 12.61
CA ILE A 146 -1.59 -8.60 13.85
C ILE A 146 -1.74 -7.46 14.89
N PRO A 147 -0.71 -6.67 15.23
CA PRO A 147 -0.83 -5.63 16.25
C PRO A 147 -1.64 -4.40 15.78
N GLY A 148 -1.51 -4.03 14.50
CA GLY A 148 -2.13 -2.82 13.96
C GLY A 148 -3.65 -2.90 13.80
N SER A 149 -4.22 -4.11 13.71
CA SER A 149 -5.66 -4.34 13.52
C SER A 149 -6.51 -4.10 14.78
N VAL A 150 -5.88 -4.14 15.96
CA VAL A 150 -6.55 -4.05 17.25
C VAL A 150 -6.91 -2.60 17.61
N HIS A 151 -6.18 -1.61 17.08
CA HIS A 151 -6.33 -0.19 17.45
C HIS A 151 -7.14 0.66 16.44
N GLU A 152 -7.82 0.04 15.48
CA GLU A 152 -8.72 0.77 14.56
C GLU A 152 -10.16 0.67 15.07
N GLU A 153 -10.56 1.62 15.91
CA GLU A 153 -11.95 1.88 16.30
C GLU A 153 -12.42 3.23 15.71
N PRO A 154 -13.55 3.25 14.98
CA PRO A 154 -14.19 4.49 14.54
C PRO A 154 -14.96 5.07 15.75
N GLY A 155 -14.44 6.14 16.33
CA GLY A 155 -15.14 6.91 17.37
C GLY A 155 -14.25 7.34 18.55
N GLN A 156 -13.24 6.54 18.91
CA GLN A 156 -12.45 6.78 20.12
C GLN A 156 -11.53 8.02 20.07
N GLN A 157 -11.43 8.69 18.92
CA GLN A 157 -10.65 9.92 18.76
C GLN A 157 -11.44 11.20 19.08
N GLU A 158 -12.78 11.19 19.02
CA GLU A 158 -13.57 12.36 19.46
C GLU A 158 -13.64 12.44 20.99
N ASP A 159 -13.68 11.30 21.68
CA ASP A 159 -13.80 11.27 23.15
C ASP A 159 -12.50 11.64 23.87
N ALA A 160 -11.34 11.30 23.31
CA ALA A 160 -10.04 11.69 23.90
C ALA A 160 -9.76 13.21 23.79
N GLU A 161 -10.32 13.91 22.80
CA GLU A 161 -10.16 15.35 22.64
C GLU A 161 -11.07 16.17 23.57
N LEU A 162 -12.20 15.60 24.01
CA LEU A 162 -13.04 16.23 25.03
C LEU A 162 -12.38 16.19 26.42
N ASP A 163 -11.54 15.19 26.69
CA ASP A 163 -10.80 15.06 27.95
C ASP A 163 -9.53 15.94 27.99
N GLU A 164 -8.80 16.11 26.87
CA GLU A 164 -7.59 16.97 26.84
C GLU A 164 -7.90 18.47 26.72
N GLY A 165 -9.09 18.85 26.21
CA GLY A 165 -9.52 20.25 26.14
C GLY A 165 -10.14 20.80 27.42
N ALA A 166 -10.37 19.94 28.43
CA ALA A 166 -11.02 20.28 29.69
C ALA A 166 -10.05 20.53 30.85
N SER A 167 -8.74 20.43 30.63
CA SER A 167 -7.68 20.60 31.64
C SER A 167 -6.89 21.88 31.51
#